data_AF-G9Y234-F1
#
_entry.id   AF-G9Y234-F1
#
_cell.length_a   1.000
_cell.length_b   1.000
_cell.length_c   1.000
_cell.angle_alpha   90.00
_cell.angle_beta   90.00
_cell.angle_gamma   90.00
#
_symmetry.space_group_name_H-M   'P 1'
#
loop_
_entity.id
_entity.type
_entity.pdbx_description
1 polymer ?
#
loop_
_entity_poly.entity_id
_entity_poly.type
_entity_poly.pdbx_seq_one_letter_code
_entity_poly.pdbx_strand_id
1 'polypeptide(L)'
;MTTIKKEPVDVVIVGFGWTGAIMGMEMTDAGLSVVALERGEKRDTYPDFAYPRIADELTYGIRLKLFQEASKETVTVRHNPGDYAVPYRQFGSFLPGNGVGGAGVHWNGMHWRALPSDLKMHTTVMERYGKSFIPEGMLLQDYPFSYNDLEPFFDKFEKVCGTAGKSGNLQGTIIDGGNPFEGPRMSEYPTPPLKQLYSGALFSQAAKELGYHPFAIPAANCSQPYTNPYGVQLGPCNYCGFCERFGCFMYSKGSPQSTILPVLTQRKNFELRANSMVIKVNLDSSGKKATGVTYVDAQGREIEQPASIVILSAYQLHNVRLLLLSGIGTPYNPQTGEGMVGRNYAYQMNSGISVFFDKDTNFNPFIGAGAAGAVIDDFNSDNFDHSDLGFIGGAYISAVRTGGRPI
;
A
#
# COMPACT_ATOMS: atom_id res chain seq x y z
N MET A 1 -10.44 -35.77 -5.11
CA MET A 1 -9.01 -35.89 -5.46
C MET A 1 -8.24 -36.04 -4.16
N THR A 2 -7.21 -36.87 -4.11
CA THR A 2 -6.41 -37.06 -2.88
C THR A 2 -5.56 -35.80 -2.65
N THR A 3 -5.80 -35.08 -1.57
CA THR A 3 -5.02 -33.89 -1.19
C THR A 3 -3.57 -34.30 -0.92
N ILE A 4 -2.61 -33.63 -1.58
CA ILE A 4 -1.18 -33.90 -1.37
C ILE A 4 -0.74 -33.12 -0.13
N LYS A 5 -0.21 -33.81 0.88
CA LYS A 5 0.30 -33.17 2.09
C LYS A 5 1.80 -32.89 1.98
N LYS A 6 2.19 -31.65 2.27
CA LYS A 6 3.60 -31.22 2.37
C LYS A 6 4.14 -31.40 3.79
N GLU A 7 5.45 -31.36 3.92
CA GLU A 7 6.12 -31.32 5.22
C GLU A 7 5.70 -30.07 6.01
N PRO A 8 5.53 -30.17 7.34
CA PRO A 8 5.21 -29.02 8.18
C PRO A 8 6.31 -27.95 8.16
N VAL A 9 5.90 -26.69 8.30
CA VAL A 9 6.78 -25.54 8.51
C VAL A 9 6.35 -24.73 9.74
N ASP A 10 7.19 -23.82 10.20
CA ASP A 10 6.82 -22.96 11.33
C ASP A 10 5.76 -21.94 10.90
N VAL A 11 5.96 -21.30 9.74
CA VAL A 11 5.11 -20.22 9.25
C VAL A 11 4.70 -20.44 7.79
N VAL A 12 3.41 -20.27 7.51
CA VAL A 12 2.91 -20.08 6.14
C VAL A 12 2.35 -18.67 5.96
N ILE A 13 2.81 -17.98 4.93
CA ILE A 13 2.38 -16.62 4.55
C ILE A 13 1.49 -16.72 3.31
N VAL A 14 0.29 -16.13 3.38
CA VAL A 14 -0.71 -16.15 2.31
C VAL A 14 -0.75 -14.80 1.59
N GLY A 15 -0.32 -14.77 0.33
CA GLY A 15 -0.16 -13.57 -0.47
C GLY A 15 1.19 -12.89 -0.22
N PHE A 16 1.91 -12.55 -1.28
CA PHE A 16 3.31 -12.13 -1.18
C PHE A 16 3.56 -10.73 -1.74
N GLY A 17 2.79 -9.76 -1.22
CA GLY A 17 3.02 -8.32 -1.38
C GLY A 17 3.98 -7.75 -0.32
N TRP A 18 3.89 -6.44 -0.04
CA TRP A 18 4.71 -5.77 0.99
C TRP A 18 4.65 -6.46 2.35
N THR A 19 3.44 -6.65 2.89
CA THR A 19 3.26 -7.30 4.21
C THR A 19 3.86 -8.70 4.23
N GLY A 20 3.63 -9.51 3.19
CA GLY A 20 4.17 -10.87 3.11
C GLY A 20 5.70 -10.91 3.03
N ALA A 21 6.30 -10.00 2.27
CA ALA A 21 7.76 -9.90 2.16
C ALA A 21 8.41 -9.41 3.46
N ILE A 22 7.82 -8.40 4.12
CA ILE A 22 8.29 -7.91 5.43
C ILE A 22 8.19 -9.01 6.48
N MET A 23 7.04 -9.68 6.59
CA MET A 23 6.88 -10.80 7.52
C MET A 23 7.83 -11.95 7.18
N GLY A 24 8.09 -12.22 5.90
CA GLY A 24 9.09 -13.19 5.48
C GLY A 24 10.48 -12.88 6.04
N MET A 25 10.91 -11.62 5.97
CA MET A 25 12.18 -11.17 6.58
C MET A 25 12.17 -11.38 8.09
N GLU A 26 11.21 -10.80 8.80
CA GLU A 26 11.18 -10.83 10.28
C GLU A 26 11.10 -12.27 10.82
N MET A 27 10.28 -13.13 10.21
CA MET A 27 10.13 -14.53 10.66
C MET A 27 11.37 -15.37 10.36
N THR A 28 12.03 -15.17 9.22
CA THR A 28 13.27 -15.91 8.91
C THR A 28 14.47 -15.40 9.72
N ASP A 29 14.51 -14.12 10.08
CA ASP A 29 15.50 -13.57 11.03
C ASP A 29 15.32 -14.15 12.44
N ALA A 30 14.08 -14.46 12.83
CA ALA A 30 13.78 -15.20 14.06
C ALA A 30 14.15 -16.71 13.99
N GLY A 31 14.73 -17.18 12.88
CA GLY A 31 15.19 -18.56 12.70
C GLY A 31 14.09 -19.55 12.28
N LEU A 32 12.88 -19.07 11.98
CA LEU A 32 11.75 -19.93 11.62
C LEU A 32 11.84 -20.41 10.17
N SER A 33 11.31 -21.59 9.89
CA SER A 33 11.08 -22.09 8.53
C SER A 33 9.80 -21.48 7.95
N VAL A 34 9.91 -20.83 6.80
CA VAL A 34 8.83 -20.00 6.23
C VAL A 34 8.52 -20.40 4.80
N VAL A 35 7.25 -20.66 4.51
CA VAL A 35 6.72 -20.82 3.14
C VAL A 35 5.77 -19.67 2.82
N ALA A 36 6.06 -18.93 1.76
CA ALA A 36 5.14 -17.94 1.20
C ALA A 36 4.42 -18.51 -0.02
N LEU A 37 3.09 -18.35 -0.06
CA LEU A 37 2.23 -18.79 -1.15
C LEU A 37 1.62 -17.57 -1.84
N GLU A 38 1.88 -17.43 -3.14
CA GLU A 38 1.36 -16.35 -3.98
C GLU A 38 0.52 -16.92 -5.10
N ARG A 39 -0.70 -16.40 -5.27
CA ARG A 39 -1.64 -16.89 -6.29
C ARG A 39 -1.17 -16.61 -7.71
N GLY A 40 -0.48 -15.50 -7.93
CA GLY A 40 -0.05 -15.07 -9.24
C GLY A 40 1.38 -15.50 -9.58
N GLU A 41 1.86 -15.00 -10.70
CA GLU A 41 3.14 -15.38 -11.28
C GLU A 41 4.34 -14.87 -10.45
N LYS A 42 5.45 -15.62 -10.52
CA LYS A 42 6.76 -15.13 -10.08
C LYS A 42 7.22 -14.06 -11.07
N ARG A 43 7.79 -12.97 -10.55
CA ARG A 43 8.35 -11.88 -11.35
C ARG A 43 9.39 -11.09 -10.58
N ASP A 44 10.33 -10.52 -11.30
CA ASP A 44 11.39 -9.66 -10.77
C ASP A 44 11.64 -8.44 -11.67
N THR A 45 12.44 -7.48 -11.20
CA THR A 45 12.83 -6.29 -11.98
C THR A 45 13.48 -6.68 -13.30
N TYR A 46 14.39 -7.65 -13.26
CA TYR A 46 14.92 -8.30 -14.45
C TYR A 46 14.69 -9.82 -14.34
N PRO A 47 14.13 -10.47 -15.38
CA PRO A 47 13.89 -9.94 -16.73
C PRO A 47 12.50 -9.31 -16.95
N ASP A 48 11.56 -9.45 -16.01
CA ASP A 48 10.12 -9.23 -16.30
C ASP A 48 9.76 -7.76 -16.52
N PHE A 49 10.42 -6.85 -15.80
CA PHE A 49 10.22 -5.41 -15.95
C PHE A 49 11.28 -4.74 -16.83
N ALA A 50 12.05 -5.49 -17.63
CA ALA A 50 13.06 -4.89 -18.48
C ALA A 50 12.46 -3.89 -19.49
N TYR A 51 13.11 -2.75 -19.66
CA TYR A 51 12.81 -1.79 -20.72
C TYR A 51 13.17 -2.38 -22.10
N PRO A 52 12.39 -2.13 -23.18
CA PRO A 52 11.18 -1.28 -23.24
C PRO A 52 9.89 -2.00 -22.84
N ARG A 53 9.93 -3.30 -22.55
CA ARG A 53 8.73 -4.13 -22.38
C ARG A 53 7.78 -3.59 -21.32
N ILE A 54 8.29 -3.21 -20.15
CA ILE A 54 7.45 -2.69 -19.07
C ILE A 54 6.83 -1.33 -19.39
N ALA A 55 7.38 -0.58 -20.34
CA ALA A 55 6.86 0.72 -20.76
C ALA A 55 5.73 0.59 -21.81
N ASP A 56 5.30 -0.63 -22.16
CA ASP A 56 4.12 -0.86 -23.01
C ASP A 56 2.84 -0.45 -22.28
N GLU A 57 2.38 0.77 -22.58
CA GLU A 57 1.19 1.40 -22.01
C GLU A 57 -0.08 0.60 -22.28
N LEU A 58 -0.20 -0.03 -23.45
CA LEU A 58 -1.36 -0.86 -23.76
C LEU A 58 -1.40 -2.09 -22.85
N THR A 59 -0.27 -2.77 -22.67
CA THR A 59 -0.21 -3.99 -21.84
C THR A 59 -0.40 -3.69 -20.36
N TYR A 60 0.27 -2.66 -19.84
CA TYR A 60 0.34 -2.43 -18.39
C TYR A 60 -0.56 -1.30 -17.90
N GLY A 61 -0.69 -0.21 -18.66
CA GLY A 61 -1.49 0.96 -18.30
C GLY A 61 -2.98 0.81 -18.60
N ILE A 62 -3.32 0.17 -19.73
CA ILE A 62 -4.71 0.01 -20.22
C ILE A 62 -5.26 -1.39 -19.92
N ARG A 63 -4.50 -2.45 -20.25
CA ARG A 63 -4.92 -3.85 -20.02
C ARG A 63 -4.58 -4.38 -18.63
N LEU A 64 -3.89 -3.57 -17.82
CA LEU A 64 -3.69 -3.81 -16.39
C LEU A 64 -3.06 -5.18 -16.08
N LYS A 65 -2.04 -5.60 -16.84
CA LYS A 65 -1.41 -6.93 -16.70
C LYS A 65 -0.87 -7.26 -15.28
N LEU A 66 -0.51 -6.27 -14.47
CA LEU A 66 0.00 -6.48 -13.10
C LEU A 66 -1.08 -6.61 -12.03
N PHE A 67 -2.36 -6.48 -12.43
CA PHE A 67 -3.51 -6.42 -11.54
C PHE A 67 -4.32 -7.72 -11.60
N GLN A 68 -5.29 -7.85 -10.69
CA GLN A 68 -6.22 -8.97 -10.70
C GLN A 68 -7.07 -8.97 -11.97
N GLU A 69 -7.13 -10.10 -12.64
CA GLU A 69 -8.02 -10.31 -13.79
C GLU A 69 -9.45 -10.59 -13.32
N ALA A 70 -10.36 -9.65 -13.55
CA ALA A 70 -11.78 -9.77 -13.16
C ALA A 70 -12.51 -10.97 -13.81
N SER A 71 -12.01 -11.44 -14.96
CA SER A 71 -12.53 -12.60 -15.68
C SER A 71 -12.20 -13.93 -14.98
N LYS A 72 -11.06 -14.01 -14.28
CA LYS A 72 -10.62 -15.17 -13.52
C LYS A 72 -11.15 -15.12 -12.09
N GLU A 73 -11.05 -13.96 -11.46
CA GLU A 73 -11.55 -13.72 -10.11
C GLU A 73 -12.47 -12.50 -10.08
N THR A 74 -13.77 -12.79 -10.10
CA THR A 74 -14.81 -11.77 -10.14
C THR A 74 -15.09 -11.21 -8.74
N VAL A 75 -15.08 -9.88 -8.66
CA VAL A 75 -15.71 -9.14 -7.57
C VAL A 75 -17.15 -8.85 -7.96
N THR A 76 -18.09 -9.00 -7.04
CA THR A 76 -19.49 -8.62 -7.27
C THR A 76 -19.85 -7.41 -6.43
N VAL A 77 -20.73 -6.58 -6.95
CA VAL A 77 -21.20 -5.35 -6.31
C VAL A 77 -22.72 -5.34 -6.29
N ARG A 78 -23.29 -4.70 -5.28
CA ARG A 78 -24.71 -4.41 -5.15
C ARG A 78 -24.85 -2.95 -4.72
N HIS A 79 -25.86 -2.24 -5.22
CA HIS A 79 -26.08 -0.84 -4.83
C HIS A 79 -26.79 -0.76 -3.48
N ASN A 80 -27.74 -1.67 -3.24
CA ASN A 80 -28.44 -1.83 -1.97
C ASN A 80 -28.24 -3.25 -1.41
N PRO A 81 -28.35 -3.45 -0.08
CA PRO A 81 -28.22 -4.78 0.53
C PRO A 81 -29.14 -5.86 -0.06
N GLY A 82 -30.35 -5.48 -0.50
CA GLY A 82 -31.33 -6.38 -1.09
C GLY A 82 -31.14 -6.66 -2.59
N ASP A 83 -30.25 -5.94 -3.28
CA ASP A 83 -30.05 -6.12 -4.71
C ASP A 83 -29.28 -7.41 -5.02
N TYR A 84 -29.55 -7.97 -6.20
CA TYR A 84 -28.72 -9.04 -6.75
C TYR A 84 -27.30 -8.52 -7.00
N ALA A 85 -26.30 -9.20 -6.44
CA ALA A 85 -24.91 -8.81 -6.64
C ALA A 85 -24.47 -9.15 -8.07
N VAL A 86 -24.06 -8.15 -8.83
CA VAL A 86 -23.64 -8.27 -10.23
C VAL A 86 -22.12 -8.18 -10.37
N PRO A 87 -21.53 -8.82 -11.39
CA PRO A 87 -20.09 -8.83 -11.57
C PRO A 87 -19.53 -7.45 -11.94
N TYR A 88 -18.46 -7.06 -11.26
CA TYR A 88 -17.68 -5.86 -11.56
C TYR A 88 -16.63 -6.20 -12.62
N ARG A 89 -16.86 -5.78 -13.88
CA ARG A 89 -16.06 -6.21 -15.04
C ARG A 89 -14.93 -5.26 -15.42
N GLN A 90 -14.97 -4.03 -14.92
CA GLN A 90 -13.91 -3.04 -15.12
C GLN A 90 -13.58 -2.43 -13.76
N PHE A 91 -12.39 -2.73 -13.29
CA PHE A 91 -11.83 -2.12 -12.11
C PHE A 91 -11.49 -0.66 -12.43
N GLY A 92 -12.25 0.28 -11.87
CA GLY A 92 -11.99 1.72 -11.96
C GLY A 92 -10.78 2.11 -11.11
N SER A 93 -10.99 2.93 -10.07
CA SER A 93 -9.92 3.27 -9.11
C SER A 93 -9.49 2.07 -8.25
N PHE A 94 -10.38 1.07 -8.08
CA PHE A 94 -10.12 -0.11 -7.27
C PHE A 94 -9.31 -1.14 -8.06
N LEU A 95 -7.98 -1.00 -8.06
CA LEU A 95 -7.05 -1.83 -8.82
C LEU A 95 -6.25 -2.79 -7.92
N PRO A 96 -6.78 -3.96 -7.52
CA PRO A 96 -6.06 -4.92 -6.68
C PRO A 96 -4.90 -5.57 -7.44
N GLY A 97 -3.74 -5.66 -6.80
CA GLY A 97 -2.54 -6.27 -7.37
C GLY A 97 -2.64 -7.80 -7.50
N ASN A 98 -1.79 -8.37 -8.35
CA ASN A 98 -1.67 -9.82 -8.53
C ASN A 98 -0.20 -10.22 -8.76
N GLY A 99 0.22 -11.41 -8.31
CA GLY A 99 1.58 -11.92 -8.51
C GLY A 99 2.58 -11.43 -7.46
N VAL A 100 3.78 -12.00 -7.49
CA VAL A 100 4.85 -11.74 -6.49
C VAL A 100 5.11 -10.23 -6.38
N GLY A 101 5.20 -9.71 -5.16
CA GLY A 101 5.31 -8.28 -4.85
C GLY A 101 3.97 -7.52 -4.78
N GLY A 102 2.87 -8.10 -5.26
CA GLY A 102 1.52 -7.54 -5.18
C GLY A 102 1.44 -6.08 -5.66
N ALA A 103 0.67 -5.27 -4.93
CA ALA A 103 0.52 -3.85 -5.25
C ALA A 103 1.80 -3.01 -5.09
N GLY A 104 2.77 -3.52 -4.33
CA GLY A 104 4.09 -2.88 -4.18
C GLY A 104 4.91 -2.83 -5.47
N VAL A 105 4.53 -3.58 -6.50
CA VAL A 105 5.15 -3.46 -7.84
C VAL A 105 4.64 -2.23 -8.58
N HIS A 106 3.33 -2.00 -8.57
CA HIS A 106 2.65 -1.06 -9.48
C HIS A 106 2.13 0.22 -8.79
N TRP A 107 2.35 0.36 -7.48
CA TRP A 107 2.09 1.60 -6.76
C TRP A 107 2.95 2.77 -7.24
N ASN A 108 2.58 3.99 -6.85
CA ASN A 108 3.32 5.22 -7.17
C ASN A 108 4.60 5.39 -6.36
N GLY A 109 4.63 4.84 -5.15
CA GLY A 109 5.67 5.13 -4.16
C GLY A 109 5.40 6.39 -3.35
N MET A 110 4.17 6.91 -3.28
CA MET A 110 3.83 7.93 -2.27
C MET A 110 3.92 7.29 -0.89
N HIS A 111 4.74 7.84 0.00
CA HIS A 111 5.18 7.16 1.23
C HIS A 111 4.85 7.98 2.48
N TRP A 112 3.55 8.02 2.81
CA TRP A 112 3.01 8.78 3.93
C TRP A 112 3.08 8.01 5.26
N ARG A 113 3.38 8.72 6.36
CA ARG A 113 3.13 8.23 7.73
C ARG A 113 1.70 8.57 8.14
N ALA A 114 1.12 7.79 9.05
CA ALA A 114 -0.12 8.19 9.72
C ALA A 114 0.12 9.41 10.61
N LEU A 115 -0.85 10.32 10.71
CA LEU A 115 -0.76 11.44 11.64
C LEU A 115 -1.07 10.98 13.08
N PRO A 116 -0.50 11.63 14.12
CA PRO A 116 -0.82 11.30 15.51
C PRO A 116 -2.32 11.36 15.84
N SER A 117 -3.03 12.33 15.25
CA SER A 117 -4.49 12.48 15.35
C SER A 117 -5.24 11.31 14.73
N ASP A 118 -4.81 10.80 13.57
CA ASP A 118 -5.46 9.69 12.89
C ASP A 118 -5.39 8.38 13.70
N LEU A 119 -4.30 8.18 14.43
CA LEU A 119 -4.14 7.01 15.31
C LEU A 119 -5.06 7.07 16.54
N LYS A 120 -5.54 8.27 16.91
CA LYS A 120 -6.44 8.51 18.03
C LYS A 120 -7.68 9.30 17.59
N MET A 121 -8.23 8.98 16.43
CA MET A 121 -9.24 9.81 15.78
C MET A 121 -10.52 9.95 16.62
N HIS A 122 -10.94 8.87 17.30
CA HIS A 122 -12.13 8.91 18.15
C HIS A 122 -11.91 9.84 19.35
N THR A 123 -10.79 9.69 20.06
CA THR A 123 -10.45 10.55 21.19
C THR A 123 -10.27 12.01 20.74
N THR A 124 -9.53 12.25 19.66
CA THR A 124 -9.26 13.59 19.12
C THR A 124 -10.55 14.35 18.80
N VAL A 125 -11.48 13.70 18.10
CA VAL A 125 -12.78 14.30 17.76
C VAL A 125 -13.61 14.57 19.01
N MET A 126 -13.66 13.63 19.96
CA MET A 126 -14.42 13.80 21.21
C MET A 126 -13.89 14.96 22.05
N GLU A 127 -12.58 15.11 22.18
CA GLU A 127 -11.97 16.17 22.97
C GLU A 127 -12.19 17.55 22.34
N ARG A 128 -12.11 17.64 21.00
CA ARG A 128 -12.18 18.91 20.28
C ARG A 128 -13.60 19.40 20.03
N TYR A 129 -14.52 18.50 19.68
CA TYR A 129 -15.88 18.85 19.23
C TYR A 129 -16.99 18.28 20.11
N GLY A 130 -16.64 17.42 21.09
CA GLY A 130 -17.59 16.76 21.97
C GLY A 130 -18.22 15.51 21.36
N LYS A 131 -18.79 14.65 22.23
CA LYS A 131 -19.37 13.36 21.85
C LYS A 131 -20.47 13.47 20.78
N SER A 132 -21.25 14.53 20.80
CA SER A 132 -22.35 14.75 19.84
C SER A 132 -21.88 14.97 18.41
N PHE A 133 -20.59 15.25 18.19
CA PHE A 133 -20.02 15.41 16.85
C PHE A 133 -19.83 14.08 16.11
N ILE A 134 -19.82 12.95 16.83
CA ILE A 134 -19.75 11.61 16.26
C ILE A 134 -21.19 11.09 16.13
N PRO A 135 -21.75 11.01 14.90
CA PRO A 135 -23.13 10.57 14.71
C PRO A 135 -23.32 9.12 15.16
N GLU A 136 -24.54 8.79 15.60
CA GLU A 136 -24.91 7.40 15.88
C GLU A 136 -24.68 6.52 14.63
N GLY A 137 -24.02 5.38 14.83
CA GLY A 137 -23.67 4.46 13.75
C GLY A 137 -22.32 4.73 13.08
N MET A 138 -21.66 5.86 13.35
CA MET A 138 -20.28 6.08 12.90
C MET A 138 -19.30 5.24 13.73
N LEU A 139 -18.54 4.37 13.06
CA LEU A 139 -17.69 3.37 13.71
C LEU A 139 -16.26 3.87 13.94
N LEU A 140 -16.15 5.06 14.50
CA LEU A 140 -14.89 5.71 14.79
C LEU A 140 -14.20 5.05 16.00
N GLN A 141 -12.92 4.72 15.88
CA GLN A 141 -12.14 4.05 16.94
C GLN A 141 -10.71 4.56 16.95
N ASP A 142 -10.05 4.42 18.11
CA ASP A 142 -8.62 4.63 18.24
C ASP A 142 -7.86 3.34 17.94
N TYR A 143 -6.64 3.50 17.42
CA TYR A 143 -5.70 2.40 17.35
C TYR A 143 -5.16 2.09 18.75
N PRO A 144 -4.88 0.82 19.07
CA PRO A 144 -4.32 0.43 20.36
C PRO A 144 -2.82 0.76 20.49
N PHE A 145 -2.26 1.54 19.56
CA PHE A 145 -0.85 1.92 19.49
C PHE A 145 -0.76 3.44 19.35
N SER A 146 0.24 4.04 19.99
CA SER A 146 0.58 5.44 19.82
C SER A 146 1.46 5.66 18.57
N TYR A 147 1.56 6.92 18.13
CA TYR A 147 2.52 7.29 17.08
C TYR A 147 3.95 6.89 17.47
N ASN A 148 4.34 7.07 18.75
CA ASN A 148 5.67 6.72 19.23
C ASN A 148 5.95 5.21 19.19
N ASP A 149 4.93 4.37 19.37
CA ASP A 149 5.07 2.92 19.21
C ASP A 149 5.36 2.53 17.76
N LEU A 150 4.81 3.29 16.80
CA LEU A 150 4.92 3.02 15.36
C LEU A 150 6.10 3.74 14.69
N GLU A 151 6.60 4.84 15.26
CA GLU A 151 7.65 5.69 14.69
C GLU A 151 8.89 4.90 14.23
N PRO A 152 9.46 3.98 15.05
CA PRO A 152 10.63 3.21 14.64
C PRO A 152 10.37 2.31 13.43
N PHE A 153 9.13 1.84 13.26
CA PHE A 153 8.75 1.00 12.14
C PHE A 153 8.50 1.82 10.87
N PHE A 154 7.93 3.03 10.99
CA PHE A 154 7.84 3.97 9.88
C PHE A 154 9.23 4.34 9.37
N ASP A 155 10.13 4.72 10.27
CA ASP A 155 11.52 5.07 9.94
C ASP A 155 12.27 3.88 9.28
N LYS A 156 12.15 2.67 9.86
CA LYS A 156 12.73 1.46 9.26
C LYS A 156 12.21 1.23 7.84
N PHE A 157 10.90 1.33 7.62
CA PHE A 157 10.32 1.06 6.31
C PHE A 157 10.68 2.13 5.27
N GLU A 158 10.75 3.41 5.67
CA GLU A 158 11.25 4.49 4.83
C GLU A 158 12.69 4.26 4.38
N LYS A 159 13.56 3.82 5.31
CA LYS A 159 14.94 3.41 5.04
C LYS A 159 15.00 2.18 4.13
N VAL A 160 14.20 1.15 4.36
CA VAL A 160 14.13 -0.02 3.47
C VAL A 160 13.79 0.38 2.03
N CYS A 161 12.91 1.36 1.86
CA CYS A 161 12.45 1.83 0.55
C CYS A 161 13.35 2.88 -0.12
N GLY A 162 14.39 3.40 0.57
CA GLY A 162 15.20 4.51 0.04
C GLY A 162 14.36 5.78 -0.18
N THR A 163 13.49 6.10 0.76
CA THR A 163 12.50 7.17 0.62
C THR A 163 13.15 8.56 0.49
N ALA A 164 12.76 9.30 -0.53
CA ALA A 164 13.10 10.70 -0.75
C ALA A 164 12.10 11.61 -0.04
N GLY A 165 12.58 12.55 0.76
CA GLY A 165 11.71 13.48 1.46
C GLY A 165 12.47 14.50 2.29
N LYS A 166 11.71 15.38 2.93
CA LYS A 166 12.21 16.35 3.92
C LYS A 166 11.30 16.31 5.13
N SER A 167 11.88 16.05 6.31
CA SER A 167 11.17 16.14 7.59
C SER A 167 10.72 17.58 7.80
N GLY A 168 9.44 17.76 8.11
CA GLY A 168 8.87 19.02 8.57
C GLY A 168 8.68 19.09 10.08
N ASN A 169 8.78 17.95 10.77
CA ASN A 169 8.83 17.88 12.24
C ASN A 169 9.92 16.90 12.69
N LEU A 170 11.11 17.44 13.01
CA LEU A 170 12.24 16.64 13.45
C LEU A 170 12.41 16.78 14.96
N GLN A 171 12.12 15.71 15.71
CA GLN A 171 12.21 15.66 17.17
C GLN A 171 11.45 16.82 17.85
N GLY A 172 10.29 17.20 17.31
CA GLY A 172 9.46 18.30 17.81
C GLY A 172 9.84 19.68 17.27
N THR A 173 10.94 19.80 16.51
CA THR A 173 11.32 21.06 15.86
C THR A 173 10.71 21.13 14.47
N ILE A 174 9.96 22.19 14.19
CA ILE A 174 9.39 22.41 12.86
C ILE A 174 10.50 22.87 11.90
N ILE A 175 10.59 22.20 10.75
CA ILE A 175 11.63 22.42 9.74
C ILE A 175 10.98 22.89 8.44
N ASP A 176 11.49 24.00 7.88
CA ASP A 176 11.02 24.51 6.60
C ASP A 176 11.29 23.52 5.45
N GLY A 177 10.37 23.48 4.49
CA GLY A 177 10.42 22.61 3.31
C GLY A 177 9.92 21.18 3.52
N GLY A 178 9.55 20.78 4.74
CA GLY A 178 8.85 19.52 5.04
C GLY A 178 7.38 19.74 5.45
N ASN A 179 6.67 18.67 5.79
CA ASN A 179 5.29 18.76 6.29
C ASN A 179 5.28 19.25 7.75
N PRO A 180 4.83 20.47 8.07
CA PRO A 180 4.84 20.96 9.45
C PRO A 180 3.78 20.25 10.33
N PHE A 181 2.82 19.57 9.72
CA PHE A 181 1.72 18.88 10.42
C PHE A 181 2.03 17.42 10.77
N GLU A 182 3.15 16.88 10.28
CA GLU A 182 3.47 15.47 10.52
C GLU A 182 3.87 15.19 11.97
N GLY A 183 3.70 13.94 12.40
CA GLY A 183 4.19 13.49 13.70
C GLY A 183 5.71 13.59 13.80
N PRO A 184 6.26 13.77 15.01
CA PRO A 184 7.69 14.00 15.21
C PRO A 184 8.52 12.82 14.71
N ARG A 185 9.48 13.08 13.82
CA ARG A 185 10.42 12.07 13.32
C ARG A 185 11.66 12.02 14.20
N MET A 186 12.19 10.82 14.43
CA MET A 186 13.46 10.67 15.15
C MET A 186 14.68 10.92 14.26
N SER A 187 14.59 10.56 12.97
CA SER A 187 15.60 10.87 11.96
C SER A 187 15.01 11.52 10.70
N GLU A 188 15.89 12.19 9.95
CA GLU A 188 15.61 12.68 8.60
C GLU A 188 15.37 11.51 7.62
N TYR A 189 14.72 11.81 6.49
CA TYR A 189 14.57 10.83 5.39
C TYR A 189 15.92 10.30 4.89
N PRO A 190 15.97 9.06 4.37
CA PRO A 190 17.23 8.45 3.93
C PRO A 190 17.83 9.13 2.69
N THR A 191 17.02 9.80 1.87
CA THR A 191 17.49 10.60 0.73
C THR A 191 16.75 11.93 0.65
N PRO A 192 17.35 13.00 0.06
CA PRO A 192 16.69 14.29 -0.05
C PRO A 192 15.45 14.21 -0.96
N PRO A 193 14.57 15.23 -0.96
CA PRO A 193 13.40 15.25 -1.84
C PRO A 193 13.76 15.03 -3.32
N LEU A 194 12.81 14.46 -4.07
CA LEU A 194 12.87 14.50 -5.52
C LEU A 194 12.96 15.95 -6.02
N LYS A 195 13.62 16.15 -7.15
CA LYS A 195 13.64 17.44 -7.84
C LYS A 195 12.21 17.82 -8.21
N GLN A 196 11.83 19.02 -7.82
CA GLN A 196 10.50 19.53 -8.07
C GLN A 196 10.29 19.74 -9.58
N LEU A 197 9.18 19.22 -10.09
CA LEU A 197 8.75 19.43 -11.46
C LEU A 197 8.05 20.79 -11.59
N TYR A 198 8.03 21.36 -12.79
CA TYR A 198 7.53 22.73 -13.01
C TYR A 198 6.09 22.95 -12.49
N SER A 199 5.18 21.99 -12.66
CA SER A 199 3.83 22.06 -12.10
C SER A 199 3.80 22.10 -10.58
N GLY A 200 4.69 21.34 -9.92
CA GLY A 200 4.84 21.37 -8.48
C GLY A 200 5.39 22.72 -7.99
N ALA A 201 6.32 23.32 -8.74
CA ALA A 201 6.88 24.63 -8.40
C ALA A 201 5.82 25.75 -8.48
N LEU A 202 5.02 25.76 -9.55
CA LEU A 202 3.90 26.70 -9.69
C LEU A 202 2.87 26.52 -8.57
N PHE A 203 2.52 25.27 -8.25
CA PHE A 203 1.62 24.96 -7.14
C PHE A 203 2.19 25.44 -5.80
N SER A 204 3.45 25.15 -5.50
CA SER A 204 4.10 25.61 -4.28
C SER A 204 4.15 27.14 -4.18
N GLN A 205 4.37 27.83 -5.29
CA GLN A 205 4.34 29.28 -5.30
C GLN A 205 2.94 29.81 -4.95
N ALA A 206 1.90 29.35 -5.67
CA ALA A 206 0.53 29.76 -5.42
C ALA A 206 0.06 29.44 -4.00
N ALA A 207 0.39 28.25 -3.48
CA ALA A 207 0.08 27.86 -2.12
C ALA A 207 0.73 28.79 -1.08
N LYS A 208 2.01 29.17 -1.27
CA LYS A 208 2.70 30.12 -0.38
C LYS A 208 2.09 31.52 -0.45
N GLU A 209 1.72 32.00 -1.63
CA GLU A 209 1.05 33.29 -1.82
C GLU A 209 -0.31 33.36 -1.09
N LEU A 210 -0.98 32.21 -0.93
CA LEU A 210 -2.21 32.06 -0.15
C LEU A 210 -1.97 31.81 1.36
N GLY A 211 -0.71 31.69 1.79
CA GLY A 211 -0.34 31.44 3.18
C GLY A 211 -0.39 29.97 3.62
N TYR A 212 -0.45 29.02 2.69
CA TYR A 212 -0.38 27.58 2.98
C TYR A 212 1.07 27.06 3.02
N HIS A 213 1.23 25.80 3.44
CA HIS A 213 2.53 25.19 3.73
C HIS A 213 2.90 24.07 2.73
N PRO A 214 3.28 24.40 1.48
CA PRO A 214 3.59 23.38 0.50
C PRO A 214 4.95 22.73 0.76
N PHE A 215 5.01 21.41 0.63
CA PHE A 215 6.22 20.61 0.73
C PHE A 215 6.30 19.57 -0.40
N ALA A 216 7.45 18.91 -0.51
CA ALA A 216 7.65 17.83 -1.47
C ALA A 216 7.01 16.53 -0.97
N ILE A 217 6.30 15.81 -1.84
CA ILE A 217 5.66 14.54 -1.49
C ILE A 217 6.74 13.52 -1.07
N PRO A 218 6.62 12.87 0.09
CA PRO A 218 7.49 11.75 0.48
C PRO A 218 7.38 10.61 -0.52
N ALA A 219 8.51 10.20 -1.09
CA ALA A 219 8.55 9.34 -2.25
C ALA A 219 9.47 8.13 -2.03
N ALA A 220 8.94 6.90 -2.07
CA ALA A 220 9.70 5.68 -2.29
C ALA A 220 10.26 5.58 -3.73
N ASN A 221 10.62 6.72 -4.33
CA ASN A 221 11.40 6.85 -5.55
C ASN A 221 12.74 7.48 -5.12
N CYS A 222 13.80 6.69 -5.09
CA CYS A 222 15.09 7.08 -4.54
C CYS A 222 15.68 8.27 -5.32
N SER A 223 16.02 9.38 -4.66
CA SER A 223 16.49 10.59 -5.35
C SER A 223 17.98 10.56 -5.72
N GLN A 224 18.75 9.72 -5.05
CA GLN A 224 20.19 9.50 -5.23
C GLN A 224 20.53 8.02 -5.00
N PRO A 225 21.71 7.51 -5.40
CA PRO A 225 22.13 6.16 -5.05
C PRO A 225 22.04 5.93 -3.53
N TYR A 226 21.48 4.79 -3.11
CA TYR A 226 21.28 4.49 -1.71
C TYR A 226 21.37 2.98 -1.46
N THR A 227 21.96 2.58 -0.35
CA THR A 227 21.98 1.18 0.11
C THR A 227 21.10 1.07 1.33
N ASN A 228 20.08 0.22 1.25
CA ASN A 228 19.11 0.07 2.34
C ASN A 228 19.68 -0.73 3.52
N PRO A 229 18.97 -0.79 4.67
CA PRO A 229 19.44 -1.52 5.85
C PRO A 229 19.69 -3.03 5.65
N TYR A 230 19.17 -3.62 4.57
CA TYR A 230 19.43 -5.01 4.21
C TYR A 230 20.62 -5.19 3.26
N GLY A 231 21.35 -4.11 2.93
CA GLY A 231 22.48 -4.14 2.00
C GLY A 231 22.08 -4.13 0.52
N VAL A 232 20.81 -3.87 0.20
CA VAL A 232 20.31 -3.81 -1.18
C VAL A 232 20.51 -2.41 -1.74
N GLN A 233 21.12 -2.33 -2.92
CA GLN A 233 21.36 -1.05 -3.62
C GLN A 233 20.13 -0.63 -4.43
N LEU A 234 19.69 0.61 -4.22
CA LEU A 234 18.68 1.30 -5.02
C LEU A 234 19.32 2.35 -5.92
N GLY A 235 18.84 2.42 -7.16
CA GLY A 235 19.29 3.38 -8.17
C GLY A 235 18.57 4.73 -8.07
N PRO A 236 19.19 5.85 -8.46
CA PRO A 236 18.53 7.16 -8.50
C PRO A 236 17.42 7.19 -9.57
N CYS A 237 16.29 7.83 -9.24
CA CYS A 237 15.18 8.03 -10.16
C CYS A 237 15.58 8.93 -11.33
N ASN A 238 15.27 8.47 -12.55
CA ASN A 238 15.52 9.20 -13.80
C ASN A 238 14.28 9.91 -14.36
N TYR A 239 13.17 9.94 -13.62
CA TYR A 239 11.91 10.58 -14.00
C TYR A 239 11.31 10.06 -15.32
N CYS A 240 11.36 8.74 -15.56
CA CYS A 240 10.86 8.12 -16.79
C CYS A 240 9.33 8.11 -16.97
N GLY A 241 8.54 8.38 -15.94
CA GLY A 241 7.08 8.42 -16.01
C GLY A 241 6.31 7.09 -15.88
N PHE A 242 7.01 5.96 -15.69
CA PHE A 242 6.42 4.62 -15.62
C PHE A 242 6.43 4.05 -14.20
N CYS A 243 5.80 4.77 -13.25
CA CYS A 243 5.63 4.32 -11.86
C CYS A 243 4.23 3.76 -11.62
N GLU A 244 3.20 4.59 -11.82
CA GLU A 244 1.79 4.24 -11.63
C GLU A 244 1.38 3.14 -12.61
N ARG A 245 0.91 1.97 -12.13
CA ARG A 245 0.52 0.79 -12.96
C ARG A 245 1.67 -0.01 -13.55
N PHE A 246 2.92 0.39 -13.35
CA PHE A 246 4.09 -0.24 -13.95
C PHE A 246 5.11 -0.70 -12.90
N GLY A 247 5.86 -1.76 -13.21
CA GLY A 247 7.06 -2.12 -12.47
C GLY A 247 8.20 -1.16 -12.78
N CYS A 248 8.99 -0.78 -11.76
CA CYS A 248 10.15 0.08 -12.00
C CYS A 248 11.31 -0.73 -12.57
N PHE A 249 11.80 -0.35 -13.74
CA PHE A 249 12.93 -1.01 -14.41
C PHE A 249 14.31 -0.47 -14.01
N MET A 250 14.33 0.62 -13.23
CA MET A 250 15.56 1.34 -12.84
C MET A 250 16.06 0.95 -11.44
N TYR A 251 15.36 0.04 -10.74
CA TYR A 251 15.61 -0.25 -9.32
C TYR A 251 15.51 0.99 -8.41
N SER A 252 14.77 2.02 -8.85
CA SER A 252 14.65 3.30 -8.12
C SER A 252 13.38 3.42 -7.29
N LYS A 253 12.30 2.73 -7.69
CA LYS A 253 11.06 2.68 -6.90
C LYS A 253 11.16 1.53 -5.91
N GLY A 254 10.91 1.80 -4.64
CA GLY A 254 10.76 0.78 -3.62
C GLY A 254 9.66 -0.21 -4.03
N SER A 255 9.99 -1.49 -4.04
CA SER A 255 9.08 -2.61 -4.26
C SER A 255 9.69 -3.82 -3.56
N PRO A 256 8.93 -4.87 -3.20
CA PRO A 256 9.53 -6.07 -2.63
C PRO A 256 10.72 -6.57 -3.47
N GLN A 257 10.59 -6.56 -4.81
CA GLN A 257 11.62 -6.94 -5.78
C GLN A 257 12.91 -6.14 -5.66
N SER A 258 12.81 -4.83 -5.49
CA SER A 258 13.97 -3.92 -5.46
C SER A 258 14.55 -3.72 -4.07
N THR A 259 13.87 -4.16 -2.99
CA THR A 259 14.29 -3.85 -1.61
C THR A 259 14.50 -5.04 -0.69
N ILE A 260 13.65 -6.08 -0.77
CA ILE A 260 13.60 -7.19 0.20
C ILE A 260 13.97 -8.52 -0.45
N LEU A 261 13.36 -8.84 -1.59
CA LEU A 261 13.53 -10.15 -2.24
C LEU A 261 14.99 -10.50 -2.56
N PRO A 262 15.88 -9.57 -2.97
CA PRO A 262 17.29 -9.90 -3.24
C PRO A 262 18.00 -10.57 -2.06
N VAL A 263 17.56 -10.31 -0.83
CA VAL A 263 18.08 -10.92 0.40
C VAL A 263 17.22 -12.09 0.84
N LEU A 264 15.90 -11.90 0.93
CA LEU A 264 14.98 -12.89 1.48
C LEU A 264 15.04 -14.22 0.73
N THR A 265 15.08 -14.20 -0.61
CA THR A 265 15.06 -15.44 -1.40
C THR A 265 16.36 -16.23 -1.36
N GLN A 266 17.44 -15.66 -0.80
CA GLN A 266 18.70 -16.37 -0.60
C GLN A 266 18.78 -17.09 0.76
N ARG A 267 17.80 -16.86 1.65
CA ARG A 267 17.75 -17.49 2.97
C ARG A 267 17.38 -18.96 2.85
N LYS A 268 18.14 -19.84 3.51
CA LYS A 268 17.92 -21.30 3.46
C LYS A 268 16.61 -21.75 4.12
N ASN A 269 16.07 -20.95 5.04
CA ASN A 269 14.83 -21.19 5.76
C ASN A 269 13.61 -20.48 5.14
N PHE A 270 13.71 -19.99 3.90
CA PHE A 270 12.62 -19.35 3.18
C PHE A 270 12.33 -20.05 1.85
N GLU A 271 11.05 -20.27 1.56
CA GLU A 271 10.59 -20.75 0.26
C GLU A 271 9.42 -19.88 -0.24
N LEU A 272 9.48 -19.44 -1.49
CA LEU A 272 8.38 -18.77 -2.18
C LEU A 272 7.81 -19.67 -3.28
N ARG A 273 6.51 -19.96 -3.19
CA ARG A 273 5.76 -20.71 -4.21
C ARG A 273 4.74 -19.78 -4.87
N ALA A 274 5.05 -19.39 -6.11
CA ALA A 274 4.11 -18.68 -6.99
C ALA A 274 3.06 -19.65 -7.56
N ASN A 275 2.01 -19.10 -8.19
CA ASN A 275 0.88 -19.85 -8.74
C ASN A 275 0.28 -20.85 -7.72
N SER A 276 0.18 -20.43 -6.47
CA SER A 276 -0.30 -21.21 -5.32
C SER A 276 -1.44 -20.45 -4.66
N MET A 277 -2.67 -20.75 -5.07
CA MET A 277 -3.88 -20.05 -4.61
C MET A 277 -4.42 -20.71 -3.34
N VAL A 278 -4.25 -20.07 -2.19
CA VAL A 278 -4.84 -20.54 -0.94
C VAL A 278 -6.36 -20.42 -0.99
N ILE A 279 -7.05 -21.53 -0.71
CA ILE A 279 -8.51 -21.61 -0.74
C ILE A 279 -9.12 -21.81 0.65
N LYS A 280 -8.33 -22.24 1.64
CA LYS A 280 -8.80 -22.47 3.00
C LYS A 280 -7.68 -22.36 4.02
N VAL A 281 -7.96 -21.76 5.17
CA VAL A 281 -7.17 -21.91 6.40
C VAL A 281 -7.69 -23.14 7.13
N ASN A 282 -6.80 -24.08 7.42
CA ASN A 282 -7.15 -25.32 8.10
C ASN A 282 -7.15 -25.08 9.59
N LEU A 283 -8.17 -25.61 10.27
CA LEU A 283 -8.33 -25.53 11.72
C LEU A 283 -8.20 -26.93 12.31
N ASP A 284 -7.82 -26.97 13.58
CA ASP A 284 -7.90 -28.18 14.39
C ASP A 284 -9.36 -28.59 14.63
N SER A 285 -9.58 -29.76 15.24
CA SER A 285 -10.92 -30.27 15.53
C SER A 285 -11.72 -29.38 16.48
N SER A 286 -11.07 -28.51 17.26
CA SER A 286 -11.74 -27.54 18.12
C SER A 286 -12.23 -26.30 17.38
N GLY A 287 -11.73 -26.06 16.15
CA GLY A 287 -12.00 -24.84 15.38
C GLY A 287 -11.34 -23.58 15.92
N LYS A 288 -10.42 -23.70 16.90
CA LYS A 288 -9.81 -22.55 17.58
C LYS A 288 -8.37 -22.30 17.16
N LYS A 289 -7.70 -23.28 16.56
CA LYS A 289 -6.29 -23.16 16.18
C LYS A 289 -6.10 -23.45 14.70
N ALA A 290 -5.43 -22.54 14.00
CA ALA A 290 -4.97 -22.79 12.64
C ALA A 290 -3.85 -23.86 12.63
N THR A 291 -3.93 -24.81 11.71
CA THR A 291 -3.00 -25.93 11.56
C THR A 291 -2.24 -25.90 10.23
N GLY A 292 -2.51 -24.90 9.38
CA GLY A 292 -1.93 -24.75 8.07
C GLY A 292 -2.94 -24.17 7.08
N VAL A 293 -2.68 -24.39 5.80
CA VAL A 293 -3.56 -23.95 4.71
C VAL A 293 -3.71 -25.03 3.65
N THR A 294 -4.84 -25.00 2.96
CA THR A 294 -5.06 -25.75 1.72
C THR A 294 -5.02 -24.79 0.54
N TYR A 295 -4.25 -25.14 -0.48
CA TYR A 295 -4.08 -24.34 -1.69
C TYR A 295 -4.17 -25.18 -2.96
N VAL A 296 -4.47 -24.53 -4.07
CA VAL A 296 -4.43 -25.11 -5.41
C VAL A 296 -3.15 -24.67 -6.09
N ASP A 297 -2.35 -25.63 -6.57
CA ASP A 297 -1.11 -25.34 -7.29
C ASP A 297 -1.35 -25.06 -8.79
N ALA A 298 -0.27 -24.73 -9.52
CA ALA A 298 -0.33 -24.44 -10.95
C ALA A 298 -0.82 -25.60 -11.82
N GLN A 299 -0.85 -26.84 -11.31
CA GLN A 299 -1.37 -28.02 -12.00
C GLN A 299 -2.83 -28.30 -11.63
N GLY A 300 -3.47 -27.44 -10.84
CA GLY A 300 -4.84 -27.62 -10.37
C GLY A 300 -4.97 -28.66 -9.25
N ARG A 301 -3.87 -29.05 -8.61
CA ARG A 301 -3.89 -30.05 -7.53
C ARG A 301 -4.11 -29.35 -6.20
N GLU A 302 -4.90 -30.00 -5.34
CA GLU A 302 -5.10 -29.56 -3.96
C GLU A 302 -3.93 -30.03 -3.08
N ILE A 303 -3.30 -29.08 -2.40
CA ILE A 303 -2.14 -29.29 -1.54
C ILE A 303 -2.44 -28.77 -0.14
N GLU A 304 -2.12 -29.57 0.88
CA GLU A 304 -2.10 -29.14 2.29
C GLU A 304 -0.68 -28.74 2.67
N GLN A 305 -0.51 -27.52 3.19
CA GLN A 305 0.73 -27.05 3.81
C GLN A 305 0.47 -26.88 5.31
N PRO A 306 0.86 -27.85 6.16
CA PRO A 306 0.79 -27.70 7.60
C PRO A 306 1.72 -26.59 8.07
N ALA A 307 1.27 -25.79 9.05
CA ALA A 307 2.06 -24.75 9.67
C ALA A 307 1.63 -24.45 11.11
N SER A 308 2.56 -24.02 11.95
CA SER A 308 2.27 -23.58 13.32
C SER A 308 1.67 -22.18 13.37
N ILE A 309 2.03 -21.31 12.42
CA ILE A 309 1.55 -19.93 12.28
C ILE A 309 1.06 -19.72 10.84
N VAL A 310 -0.11 -19.11 10.70
CA VAL A 310 -0.67 -18.69 9.40
C VAL A 310 -0.80 -17.17 9.38
N ILE A 311 -0.14 -16.52 8.42
CA ILE A 311 -0.19 -15.06 8.23
C ILE A 311 -0.99 -14.75 6.97
N LEU A 312 -2.07 -13.98 7.10
CA LEU A 312 -2.89 -13.54 5.97
C LEU A 312 -2.46 -12.15 5.48
N SER A 313 -1.80 -12.10 4.33
CA SER A 313 -1.30 -10.88 3.68
C SER A 313 -1.82 -10.73 2.23
N ALA A 314 -3.06 -11.16 1.98
CA ALA A 314 -3.64 -11.26 0.64
C ALA A 314 -4.47 -10.03 0.21
N TYR A 315 -4.34 -8.89 0.89
CA TYR A 315 -5.24 -7.71 0.82
C TYR A 315 -6.59 -7.95 1.52
N GLN A 316 -7.16 -6.88 2.13
CA GLN A 316 -8.33 -6.98 3.01
C GLN A 316 -9.51 -7.72 2.40
N LEU A 317 -9.80 -7.52 1.11
CA LEU A 317 -10.88 -8.21 0.41
C LEU A 317 -10.69 -9.73 0.41
N HIS A 318 -9.49 -10.21 0.11
CA HIS A 318 -9.21 -11.65 0.05
C HIS A 318 -8.96 -12.25 1.42
N ASN A 319 -8.40 -11.48 2.37
CA ASN A 319 -8.31 -11.89 3.77
C ASN A 319 -9.71 -12.14 4.34
N VAL A 320 -10.64 -11.19 4.17
CA VAL A 320 -12.04 -11.35 4.61
C VAL A 320 -12.69 -12.54 3.93
N ARG A 321 -12.59 -12.65 2.60
CA ARG A 321 -13.13 -13.79 1.85
C ARG A 321 -12.60 -15.12 2.38
N LEU A 322 -11.29 -15.23 2.60
CA LEU A 322 -10.65 -16.46 3.07
C LEU A 322 -11.07 -16.80 4.50
N LEU A 323 -11.16 -15.82 5.40
CA LEU A 323 -11.66 -16.03 6.76
C LEU A 323 -13.10 -16.57 6.74
N LEU A 324 -13.99 -15.97 5.94
CA LEU A 324 -15.37 -16.40 5.78
C LEU A 324 -15.47 -17.83 5.23
N LEU A 325 -14.73 -18.14 4.16
CA LEU A 325 -14.69 -19.49 3.56
C LEU A 325 -14.09 -20.54 4.51
N SER A 326 -13.24 -20.11 5.44
CA SER A 326 -12.60 -20.99 6.42
C SER A 326 -13.40 -21.11 7.72
N GLY A 327 -14.52 -20.40 7.87
CA GLY A 327 -15.32 -20.38 9.09
C GLY A 327 -14.63 -19.69 10.27
N ILE A 328 -13.73 -18.73 10.01
CA ILE A 328 -12.98 -18.02 11.05
C ILE A 328 -13.63 -16.67 11.32
N GLY A 329 -14.04 -16.46 12.57
CA GLY A 329 -14.66 -15.23 13.05
C GLY A 329 -16.13 -15.09 12.64
N THR A 330 -16.81 -14.11 13.22
CA THR A 330 -18.23 -13.85 12.99
C THR A 330 -18.41 -12.91 11.79
N PRO A 331 -19.11 -13.31 10.72
CA PRO A 331 -19.42 -12.44 9.59
C PRO A 331 -20.16 -11.18 10.04
N TYR A 332 -19.81 -10.03 9.47
CA TYR A 332 -20.51 -8.78 9.76
C TYR A 332 -21.94 -8.79 9.20
N ASN A 333 -22.91 -8.44 10.03
CA ASN A 333 -24.30 -8.23 9.66
C ASN A 333 -24.62 -6.72 9.69
N PRO A 334 -24.88 -6.09 8.53
CA PRO A 334 -25.17 -4.65 8.48
C PRO A 334 -26.54 -4.28 9.08
N GLN A 335 -27.48 -5.22 9.23
CA GLN A 335 -28.79 -4.94 9.83
C GLN A 335 -28.74 -4.88 11.36
N THR A 336 -27.94 -5.76 11.98
CA THR A 336 -27.82 -5.83 13.44
C THR A 336 -26.58 -5.12 13.98
N GLY A 337 -25.59 -4.84 13.12
CA GLY A 337 -24.30 -4.30 13.51
C GLY A 337 -23.37 -5.32 14.20
N GLU A 338 -23.77 -6.59 14.27
CA GLU A 338 -23.01 -7.66 14.90
C GLU A 338 -21.97 -8.27 13.96
N GLY A 339 -20.95 -8.92 14.53
CA GLY A 339 -19.85 -9.51 13.78
C GLY A 339 -18.75 -8.50 13.38
N MET A 340 -17.60 -9.05 13.00
CA MET A 340 -16.38 -8.26 12.73
C MET A 340 -15.78 -8.55 11.36
N VAL A 341 -15.92 -9.79 10.86
CA VAL A 341 -15.29 -10.18 9.59
C VAL A 341 -16.05 -9.53 8.43
N GLY A 342 -15.39 -8.61 7.72
CA GLY A 342 -15.97 -7.82 6.63
C GLY A 342 -16.56 -6.48 7.06
N ARG A 343 -16.43 -6.09 8.33
CA ARG A 343 -16.81 -4.76 8.84
C ARG A 343 -15.74 -3.72 8.52
N ASN A 344 -16.11 -2.43 8.52
CA ASN A 344 -15.18 -1.29 8.45
C ASN A 344 -14.28 -1.25 7.21
N TYR A 345 -14.79 -1.68 6.05
CA TYR A 345 -14.08 -1.46 4.79
C TYR A 345 -13.98 0.05 4.51
N ALA A 346 -12.74 0.55 4.51
CA ALA A 346 -12.43 1.93 4.14
C ALA A 346 -11.68 1.94 2.80
N TYR A 347 -11.98 2.95 1.99
CA TYR A 347 -11.34 3.16 0.69
C TYR A 347 -11.10 4.66 0.47
N GLN A 348 -9.91 5.00 -0.03
CA GLN A 348 -9.53 6.37 -0.33
C GLN A 348 -10.08 6.78 -1.68
N MET A 349 -10.70 7.96 -1.75
CA MET A 349 -11.15 8.57 -3.00
C MET A 349 -10.30 9.79 -3.29
N ASN A 350 -9.95 9.96 -4.57
CA ASN A 350 -9.28 11.17 -5.05
C ASN A 350 -10.21 11.92 -5.99
N SER A 351 -10.21 13.24 -5.89
CA SER A 351 -10.83 14.15 -6.85
C SER A 351 -9.75 15.04 -7.46
N GLY A 352 -9.98 15.51 -8.69
CA GLY A 352 -9.05 16.38 -9.38
C GLY A 352 -9.77 17.47 -10.15
N ILE A 353 -9.06 18.59 -10.33
CA ILE A 353 -9.46 19.67 -11.23
C ILE A 353 -8.39 19.83 -12.32
N SER A 354 -8.81 20.17 -13.53
CA SER A 354 -7.88 20.51 -14.61
C SER A 354 -7.69 22.03 -14.66
N VAL A 355 -6.42 22.45 -14.68
CA VAL A 355 -6.04 23.87 -14.81
C VAL A 355 -5.42 24.06 -16.18
N PHE A 356 -5.87 25.10 -16.89
CA PHE A 356 -5.36 25.47 -18.21
C PHE A 356 -4.42 26.65 -18.08
N PHE A 357 -3.34 26.63 -18.85
CA PHE A 357 -2.33 27.68 -18.87
C PHE A 357 -2.21 28.25 -20.29
N ASP A 358 -1.67 29.45 -20.40
CA ASP A 358 -1.36 30.05 -21.68
C ASP A 358 -0.42 29.14 -22.49
N LYS A 359 -0.56 29.19 -23.82
CA LYS A 359 0.22 28.38 -24.78
C LYS A 359 1.74 28.47 -24.62
N ASP A 360 2.23 29.54 -24.01
CA ASP A 360 3.66 29.79 -23.80
C ASP A 360 4.17 29.14 -22.49
N THR A 361 3.28 28.58 -21.68
CA THR A 361 3.61 27.80 -20.47
C THR A 361 3.95 26.37 -20.86
N ASN A 362 5.25 26.07 -20.88
CA ASN A 362 5.74 24.77 -21.32
C ASN A 362 5.82 23.75 -20.18
N PHE A 363 4.93 22.77 -20.19
CA PHE A 363 5.05 21.59 -19.35
C PHE A 363 5.65 20.44 -20.16
N ASN A 364 6.74 19.83 -19.70
CA ASN A 364 7.24 18.58 -20.29
C ASN A 364 6.51 17.37 -19.66
N PRO A 365 5.60 16.70 -20.39
CA PRO A 365 4.80 15.63 -19.83
C PRO A 365 5.59 14.30 -19.79
N PHE A 366 6.74 14.20 -20.45
CA PHE A 366 7.57 12.99 -20.50
C PHE A 366 8.57 12.88 -19.34
N ILE A 367 8.63 13.88 -18.45
CA ILE A 367 9.41 13.85 -17.22
C ILE A 367 8.45 13.71 -16.05
N GLY A 368 8.50 12.57 -15.35
CA GLY A 368 7.60 12.27 -14.25
C GLY A 368 8.07 11.14 -13.35
N ALA A 369 7.58 11.12 -12.11
CA ALA A 369 7.72 10.00 -11.19
C ALA A 369 6.43 9.80 -10.41
N GLY A 370 6.20 8.61 -9.87
CA GLY A 370 4.94 8.29 -9.21
C GLY A 370 4.60 9.21 -8.03
N ALA A 371 5.62 9.73 -7.34
CA ALA A 371 5.47 10.69 -6.25
C ALA A 371 6.29 11.99 -6.46
N ALA A 372 6.55 12.39 -7.72
CA ALA A 372 7.13 13.70 -8.00
C ALA A 372 6.04 14.77 -8.05
N GLY A 373 5.96 15.58 -6.99
CA GLY A 373 4.98 16.64 -6.88
C GLY A 373 5.16 17.50 -5.63
N ALA A 374 4.29 18.49 -5.50
CA ALA A 374 4.15 19.31 -4.31
C ALA A 374 2.73 19.15 -3.75
N VAL A 375 2.61 19.36 -2.44
CA VAL A 375 1.40 19.07 -1.68
C VAL A 375 1.28 20.02 -0.50
N ILE A 376 0.05 20.35 -0.13
CA ILE A 376 -0.30 20.98 1.15
C ILE A 376 -1.14 20.00 1.97
N ASP A 377 -0.90 19.99 3.28
CA ASP A 377 -1.61 19.12 4.23
C ASP A 377 -2.51 19.93 5.17
N ASP A 378 -2.61 21.25 4.94
CA ASP A 378 -3.38 22.21 5.74
C ASP A 378 -4.88 21.83 5.87
N PHE A 379 -5.42 21.07 4.90
CA PHE A 379 -6.81 20.61 4.85
C PHE A 379 -6.98 19.10 5.10
N ASN A 380 -5.96 18.45 5.67
CA ASN A 380 -5.97 17.02 5.92
C ASN A 380 -6.14 16.71 7.41
N SER A 381 -6.74 15.55 7.73
CA SER A 381 -6.95 15.07 9.10
C SER A 381 -7.49 16.18 10.02
N ASP A 382 -6.94 16.35 11.21
CA ASP A 382 -7.34 17.35 12.22
C ASP A 382 -6.55 18.68 12.12
N ASN A 383 -5.90 18.95 10.97
CA ASN A 383 -5.03 20.13 10.80
C ASN A 383 -5.82 21.47 10.70
N PHE A 384 -7.15 21.40 10.62
CA PHE A 384 -8.06 22.56 10.53
C PHE A 384 -9.32 22.31 11.36
N ASP A 385 -10.14 23.35 11.53
CA ASP A 385 -11.38 23.26 12.34
C ASP A 385 -12.54 22.67 11.54
N HIS A 386 -13.22 21.69 12.11
CA HIS A 386 -14.32 20.95 11.49
C HIS A 386 -15.71 21.38 11.97
N SER A 387 -15.80 22.29 12.95
CA SER A 387 -17.02 22.58 13.71
C SER A 387 -18.26 22.80 12.84
N ASP A 388 -18.12 23.50 11.71
CA ASP A 388 -19.24 23.86 10.81
C ASP A 388 -19.21 23.13 9.45
N LEU A 389 -18.41 22.06 9.31
CA LEU A 389 -18.16 21.41 8.02
C LEU A 389 -18.99 20.14 7.78
N GLY A 390 -19.49 19.52 8.86
CA GLY A 390 -20.31 18.31 8.77
C GLY A 390 -19.55 17.04 8.39
N PHE A 391 -18.22 17.05 8.46
CA PHE A 391 -17.36 15.87 8.28
C PHE A 391 -16.16 15.90 9.23
N ILE A 392 -15.52 14.74 9.40
CA ILE A 392 -14.29 14.55 10.18
C ILE A 392 -13.15 14.19 9.21
N GLY A 393 -11.96 14.73 9.44
CA GLY A 393 -10.79 14.50 8.61
C GLY A 393 -10.76 15.44 7.40
N GLY A 394 -10.12 15.04 6.31
CA GLY A 394 -10.06 15.91 5.14
C GLY A 394 -9.28 15.30 4.01
N ALA A 395 -8.58 16.15 3.26
CA ALA A 395 -7.74 15.73 2.16
C ALA A 395 -6.53 16.64 2.03
N TYR A 396 -5.38 16.05 1.70
CA TYR A 396 -4.28 16.83 1.15
C TYR A 396 -4.63 17.32 -0.26
N ILE A 397 -4.06 18.45 -0.65
CA ILE A 397 -4.20 18.98 -2.01
C ILE A 397 -2.82 18.96 -2.66
N SER A 398 -2.70 18.34 -3.84
CA SER A 398 -1.41 18.13 -4.48
C SER A 398 -1.42 18.39 -5.98
N ALA A 399 -0.26 18.78 -6.48
CA ALA A 399 0.06 18.83 -7.90
C ALA A 399 1.14 17.79 -8.22
N VAL A 400 0.74 16.69 -8.85
CA VAL A 400 1.59 15.53 -9.14
C VAL A 400 1.71 15.32 -10.64
N ARG A 401 2.88 14.86 -11.11
CA ARG A 401 3.06 14.43 -12.50
C ARG A 401 3.65 13.02 -12.56
N THR A 402 2.78 12.06 -12.88
CA THR A 402 3.16 10.65 -13.03
C THR A 402 3.78 10.34 -14.38
N GLY A 403 3.39 11.05 -15.45
CA GLY A 403 3.90 10.90 -16.83
C GLY A 403 2.77 11.07 -17.86
N GLY A 404 3.09 11.62 -19.03
CA GLY A 404 2.13 12.05 -20.05
C GLY A 404 1.63 10.99 -21.03
N ARG A 405 2.15 9.76 -20.94
CA ARG A 405 1.74 8.51 -21.62
C ARG A 405 0.83 8.71 -22.84
N PRO A 406 1.34 8.58 -24.08
CA PRO A 406 0.56 8.81 -25.30
C PRO A 406 -0.67 7.91 -25.50
N ILE A 407 -0.75 6.76 -24.82
CA ILE A 407 -1.84 5.78 -24.85
C ILE A 407 -2.52 5.72 -23.48
#